data_AF-A0A935FML7-F1
#
_entry.id   AF-A0A935FML7-F1
#
_cell.length_a   1.000
_cell.length_b   1.000
_cell.length_c   1.000
_cell.angle_alpha   90.00
_cell.angle_beta   90.00
_cell.angle_gamma   90.00
#
_symmetry.space_group_name_H-M   'P 1'
#
loop_
_entity.id
_entity.type
_entity.pdbx_description
1 polymer ?
#
loop_
_entity_poly.entity_id
_entity_poly.type
_entity_poly.pdbx_seq_one_letter_code
_entity_poly.pdbx_strand_id
1 'polypeptide(L)' 'MSQLNINLTADFSRALERLMRARGLRSKSEAVRLAVTEAAERATHASRGRTSRTWWGSAARLR' A
#
# COMPACT_ATOMS: atom_id res chain seq x y z
N MET A 1 3.76 10.27 -12.42
CA MET A 1 3.26 9.57 -11.21
C MET A 1 3.11 10.59 -10.10
N SER A 2 2.06 10.49 -9.30
CA SER A 2 1.92 11.29 -8.07
C SER A 2 2.99 10.89 -7.05
N GLN A 3 3.55 11.87 -6.35
CA GLN A 3 4.51 11.64 -5.27
C GLN A 3 3.77 11.72 -3.93
N LEU A 4 3.99 10.71 -3.08
CA LEU A 4 3.48 10.68 -1.71
C LEU A 4 4.67 10.77 -0.76
N ASN A 5 4.67 11.77 0.13
CA ASN A 5 5.65 11.85 1.19
C ASN A 5 5.11 11.13 2.43
N ILE A 6 5.91 10.25 3.02
CA ILE A 6 5.50 9.43 4.18
C ILE A 6 6.58 9.55 5.25
N ASN A 7 6.16 9.88 6.47
CA ASN A 7 7.03 9.79 7.62
C ASN A 7 7.04 8.35 8.14
N LEU A 8 8.24 7.80 8.30
CA LEU A 8 8.42 6.42 8.75
C LEU A 8 8.98 6.41 10.17
N THR A 9 8.52 5.48 10.98
CA THR A 9 9.18 5.19 12.27
C THR A 9 10.54 4.54 12.03
N ALA A 10 11.41 4.58 13.04
CA ALA A 10 12.72 3.95 12.99
C ALA A 10 12.60 2.43 12.77
N ASP A 11 11.67 1.78 13.46
CA ASP A 11 11.45 0.33 13.35
C ASP A 11 10.94 -0.06 11.97
N PHE A 12 10.02 0.73 11.40
CA PHE A 12 9.56 0.50 10.04
C PHE A 12 10.70 0.65 9.03
N SER A 13 11.56 1.66 9.20
CA SER A 13 12.73 1.86 8.33
C SER A 13 13.67 0.66 8.37
N ARG A 14 13.94 0.10 9.55
CA ARG A 14 14.77 -1.12 9.70
C ARG A 14 14.13 -2.34 9.05
N ALA A 15 12.82 -2.52 9.22
CA ALA A 15 12.09 -3.61 8.57
C ALA A 15 12.13 -3.48 7.04
N LEU A 16 11.96 -2.26 6.52
CA LEU A 16 12.04 -1.97 5.09
C LEU A 16 13.44 -2.28 4.52
N GLU A 17 14.51 -1.92 5.23
CA GLU A 17 15.88 -2.23 4.82
C GLU A 17 16.18 -3.74 4.81
N ARG A 18 15.58 -4.50 5.74
CA ARG A 18 15.68 -5.98 5.73
C ARG A 18 14.97 -6.55 4.52
N LEU A 19 13.78 -6.04 4.19
CA LEU A 19 13.04 -6.45 2.99
C LEU A 19 13.84 -6.15 1.72
N MET A 20 14.42 -4.94 1.62
CA MET A 20 15.26 -4.54 0.49
C MET A 20 16.43 -5.49 0.28
N ARG A 21 17.15 -5.85 1.35
CA ARG A 21 18.25 -6.82 1.27
C ARG A 21 17.78 -8.20 0.85
N ALA A 22 16.69 -8.69 1.43
CA ALA A 22 16.15 -10.01 1.11
C ALA A 22 15.66 -10.14 -0.34
N ARG A 23 15.21 -9.03 -0.94
CA ARG A 23 14.63 -9.00 -2.30
C ARG A 23 15.53 -8.33 -3.35
N GLY A 24 16.75 -7.92 -2.98
CA GLY A 24 17.71 -7.29 -3.91
C GLY A 24 17.28 -5.91 -4.42
N LEU A 25 16.46 -5.18 -3.65
CA LEU A 25 15.89 -3.89 -4.08
C LEU A 25 16.87 -2.74 -3.83
N ARG A 26 16.95 -1.81 -4.79
CA ARG A 26 17.98 -0.76 -4.81
C ARG A 26 17.52 0.55 -4.19
N SER A 27 16.21 0.74 -4.03
CA SER A 27 15.67 1.98 -3.44
C SER A 27 14.50 1.74 -2.48
N LYS A 28 14.34 2.65 -1.51
CA LYS A 28 13.21 2.63 -0.57
C LYS A 28 11.88 2.78 -1.31
N SER A 29 11.81 3.64 -2.32
CA SER A 29 10.59 3.83 -3.12
C SER A 29 10.19 2.57 -3.89
N GLU A 30 11.17 1.81 -4.40
CA GLU A 30 10.92 0.51 -5.03
C GLU A 30 10.38 -0.52 -4.03
N ALA A 31 10.98 -0.58 -2.84
CA ALA A 31 10.50 -1.46 -1.77
C ALA A 31 9.09 -1.12 -1.29
N VAL A 32 8.78 0.16 -1.13
CA VAL A 32 7.43 0.62 -0.76
C VAL A 32 6.44 0.28 -1.87
N ARG A 33 6.78 0.52 -3.15
CA ARG A 33 5.91 0.15 -4.28
C ARG A 33 5.61 -1.34 -4.29
N LEU A 34 6.63 -2.19 -4.16
CA LEU A 34 6.45 -3.64 -4.11
C LEU A 34 5.52 -4.05 -2.97
N ALA A 35 5.78 -3.56 -1.75
CA ALA A 35 4.98 -3.91 -0.58
C ALA A 35 3.52 -3.45 -0.71
N VAL A 36 3.28 -2.25 -1.26
CA VAL A 36 1.93 -1.73 -1.49
C VAL A 36 1.21 -2.54 -2.56
N THR A 37 1.87 -2.90 -3.66
CA THR A 37 1.28 -3.75 -4.70
C THR A 37 0.90 -5.13 -4.16
N GLU A 38 1.81 -5.80 -3.43
CA GLU A 38 1.52 -7.11 -2.82
C GLU A 38 0.39 -7.03 -1.78
N ALA A 39 0.30 -5.92 -1.03
CA ALA A 39 -0.79 -5.70 -0.09
C ALA A 39 -2.13 -5.47 -0.81
N ALA A 40 -2.13 -4.68 -1.88
CA ALA A 40 -3.31 -4.41 -2.69
C ALA A 40 -3.83 -5.69 -3.35
N GLU A 41 -2.94 -6.49 -3.95
CA GLU A 41 -3.29 -7.79 -4.53
C GLU A 41 -3.91 -8.72 -3.48
N ARG A 42 -3.28 -8.87 -2.32
CA ARG A 42 -3.83 -9.66 -1.21
C ARG A 42 -5.20 -9.15 -0.76
N ALA A 43 -5.37 -7.83 -0.66
CA ALA A 43 -6.65 -7.24 -0.29
C ALA A 43 -7.73 -7.52 -1.35
N THR A 44 -7.42 -7.38 -2.64
CA THR A 44 -8.33 -7.71 -3.76
C THR A 44 -8.70 -9.20 -3.76
N HIS A 45 -7.74 -10.09 -3.54
CA HIS A 45 -7.99 -11.52 -3.42
C HIS A 45 -8.87 -11.84 -2.21
N ALA A 46 -8.64 -11.20 -1.06
CA ALA A 46 -9.47 -11.34 0.15
C ALA A 46 -10.87 -10.72 0.02
N SER A 47 -11.08 -9.83 -0.97
CA SER A 47 -12.36 -9.16 -1.23
C SER A 47 -13.11 -9.71 -2.45
N ARG A 48 -12.72 -10.87 -2.99
CA ARG A 48 -13.41 -11.62 -4.07
C ARG A 48 -14.86 -12.08 -3.76
N GLY A 49 -15.51 -11.50 -2.75
CA GLY A 49 -16.95 -11.61 -2.48
C GLY A 49 -17.60 -10.31 -1.97
N ARG A 50 -16.87 -9.20 -1.88
CA ARG A 50 -17.39 -7.90 -1.45
C ARG A 50 -17.34 -6.91 -2.62
N THR A 51 -18.43 -6.87 -3.37
CA THR A 51 -18.65 -5.88 -4.44
C THR A 51 -18.56 -4.47 -3.85
N SER A 52 -17.55 -3.70 -4.26
CA SER A 52 -17.26 -2.32 -3.82
C SER A 52 -18.30 -1.27 -4.25
N ARG A 53 -19.51 -1.69 -4.60
CA ARG A 53 -20.60 -0.82 -5.07
C ARG A 53 -21.08 0.17 -3.99
N THR A 54 -20.65 0.00 -2.74
CA THR A 54 -20.97 0.88 -1.60
C THR A 54 -19.91 1.93 -1.29
N TRP A 55 -18.71 1.89 -1.86
CA TRP A 55 -17.63 2.81 -1.44
C TRP A 55 -17.78 4.25 -1.96
N TRP A 56 -18.63 4.48 -2.97
CA TRP A 56 -18.87 5.80 -3.58
C TRP A 56 -20.25 6.40 -3.27
N GLY A 57 -21.04 5.80 -2.37
CA GLY A 57 -22.44 6.18 -2.14
C GLY A 57 -22.72 7.12 -0.96
N SER A 58 -21.75 7.37 -0.07
CA SER A 58 -22.01 8.07 1.19
C SER A 58 -21.62 9.56 1.20
N ALA A 59 -20.97 10.06 0.15
CA ALA A 59 -20.57 11.47 0.05
C ALA A 59 -21.60 12.37 -0.65
N ALA A 60 -22.67 11.81 -1.24
CA ALA A 60 -23.61 12.56 -2.08
C ALA A 60 -24.87 13.07 -1.35
N ARG A 61 -24.88 13.14 -0.01
CA ARG A 61 -26.06 13.60 0.73
C ARG A 61 -25.72 14.54 1.89
N LEU A 62 -25.10 15.66 1.55
CA LEU A 62 -25.25 16.91 2.31
C LEU A 62 -25.60 17.99 1.30
N ARG A 63 -26.90 18.28 1.23
CA ARG A 63 -27.48 19.40 0.50
C ARG A 63 -28.46 20.08 1.44
#